data_AF-A0A380EGZ9-F1
#
_entry.id   AF-A0A380EGZ9-F1
#
_cell.length_a   1.000
_cell.length_b   1.000
_cell.length_c   1.000
_cell.angle_alpha   90.00
_cell.angle_beta   90.00
_cell.angle_gamma   90.00
#
_symmetry.space_group_name_H-M   'P 1'
#
loop_
_entity.id
_entity.type
_entity.pdbx_description
1 polymer ?
#
loop_
_entity_poly.entity_id
_entity_poly.type
_entity_poly.pdbx_seq_one_letter_code
_entity_poly.pdbx_strand_id
1 'polypeptide(L)'
;MTKDQYRLYKLIWERFVASQMAPAILDTVSLDITQGDIKFRANGQTIKFKGFMTLYVETKDDSDSEKENKLPKLEQGDKVTATQIEPAQHYTQPPPRYTEARLVKTLEELKIGRPSTYAPTIDTIQKRNYVKLESKRFCSY
;
A
#
# COMPACT_ATOMS: atom_id res chain seq x y z
N MET A 1 -20.65 -25.11 1.96
CA MET A 1 -19.47 -24.21 2.01
C MET A 1 -19.37 -23.59 3.38
N THR A 2 -18.20 -23.61 4.01
CA THR A 2 -17.92 -22.82 5.23
C THR A 2 -17.73 -21.34 4.89
N LYS A 3 -17.90 -20.47 5.89
CA LYS A 3 -17.76 -19.02 5.75
C LYS A 3 -16.39 -18.60 5.18
N ASP A 4 -15.32 -19.29 5.59
CA ASP A 4 -13.96 -18.98 5.12
C ASP A 4 -13.71 -19.44 3.69
N GLN A 5 -14.26 -20.59 3.28
CA GLN A 5 -14.23 -21.04 1.89
C GLN A 5 -14.96 -20.05 0.98
N TYR A 6 -16.13 -19.55 1.41
CA TYR A 6 -16.87 -18.55 0.65
C TYR A 6 -16.10 -17.22 0.55
N ARG A 7 -15.49 -16.74 1.64
CA ARG A 7 -14.66 -15.52 1.62
C ARG A 7 -13.47 -15.65 0.67
N LEU A 8 -12.78 -16.79 0.70
CA LEU A 8 -11.66 -17.05 -0.20
C LEU A 8 -12.12 -17.14 -1.65
N TYR A 9 -13.22 -17.86 -1.91
CA TYR A 9 -13.81 -17.94 -3.25
C TYR A 9 -14.21 -16.56 -3.76
N LYS A 10 -14.87 -15.74 -2.94
CA LYS A 10 -15.25 -14.37 -3.28
C LYS A 10 -14.03 -13.54 -3.65
N LEU A 11 -12.95 -13.60 -2.87
CA LEU A 11 -11.69 -12.90 -3.15
C LEU A 11 -11.10 -13.31 -4.51
N ILE A 12 -11.05 -14.62 -4.79
CA ILE A 12 -10.54 -15.15 -6.06
C ILE A 12 -11.41 -14.67 -7.22
N TRP A 13 -12.73 -14.75 -7.08
CA TRP A 13 -13.70 -14.35 -8.09
C TRP A 13 -13.62 -12.85 -8.38
N GLU A 14 -13.59 -12.00 -7.35
CA GLU A 14 -13.46 -10.54 -7.50
C GLU A 14 -12.16 -10.18 -8.22
N ARG A 15 -11.03 -10.80 -7.84
CA ARG A 15 -9.74 -10.59 -8.52
C ARG A 15 -9.76 -11.05 -9.97
N PHE A 16 -10.40 -12.19 -10.26
CA PHE A 16 -10.52 -12.71 -11.62
C PHE A 16 -11.35 -11.78 -12.50
N VAL A 17 -12.54 -11.38 -12.06
CA VAL A 17 -13.40 -10.47 -12.83
C VAL A 17 -12.73 -9.11 -13.01
N ALA A 18 -12.10 -8.57 -11.95
CA ALA A 18 -11.34 -7.33 -12.02
C ALA A 18 -10.22 -7.36 -13.08
N SER A 19 -9.59 -8.52 -13.31
CA SER A 19 -8.55 -8.67 -14.35
C SER A 19 -9.06 -8.48 -15.78
N GLN A 20 -10.36 -8.63 -16.01
CA GLN A 20 -11.02 -8.43 -17.31
C GLN A 20 -11.67 -7.04 -17.45
N MET A 21 -11.63 -6.22 -16.39
CA MET A 21 -12.20 -4.88 -16.39
C MET A 21 -11.21 -3.84 -16.95
N ALA A 22 -11.75 -2.69 -17.36
CA ALA A 22 -10.94 -1.57 -17.79
C ALA A 22 -10.01 -1.07 -16.67
N PRO A 23 -8.80 -0.58 -17.01
CA PRO A 23 -7.87 -0.01 -16.04
C PRO A 23 -8.48 1.23 -15.36
N ALA A 24 -8.09 1.49 -14.11
CA ALA A 24 -8.40 2.74 -13.45
C ALA A 24 -7.59 3.89 -14.07
N ILE A 25 -8.22 5.06 -14.25
CA ILE A 25 -7.57 6.28 -14.73
C ILE A 25 -7.45 7.24 -13.57
N LEU A 26 -6.21 7.58 -13.23
CA LEU A 26 -5.85 8.47 -12.14
C LEU A 26 -5.29 9.78 -12.72
N ASP A 27 -5.74 10.90 -12.20
CA ASP A 27 -5.17 12.22 -12.47
C ASP A 27 -4.17 12.54 -11.37
N THR A 28 -2.91 12.74 -11.75
CA THR A 28 -1.85 13.10 -10.80
C THR A 28 -1.40 14.52 -11.09
N VAL A 29 -1.40 15.36 -10.07
CA VAL A 29 -1.01 16.76 -10.15
C VAL A 29 0.19 16.98 -9.22
N SER A 30 1.24 17.61 -9.75
CA SER A 30 2.41 18.04 -8.98
C SER A 30 2.51 19.55 -9.08
N LEU A 31 2.63 20.22 -7.93
CA LEU A 31 2.80 21.65 -7.83
C LEU A 31 4.15 21.94 -7.18
N ASP A 32 4.97 22.73 -7.87
CA ASP A 32 6.20 23.29 -7.31
C ASP A 32 5.98 24.79 -7.08
N ILE A 33 6.06 25.21 -5.81
CA ILE A 33 5.85 26.60 -5.38
C ILE A 33 7.20 27.15 -4.92
N THR A 34 7.69 28.20 -5.59
CA THR A 34 8.92 28.90 -5.25
C THR A 34 8.63 30.16 -4.46
N GLN A 35 9.26 30.32 -3.29
CA GLN A 35 9.23 31.57 -2.53
C GLN A 35 10.64 31.93 -2.07
N GLY A 36 11.20 33.02 -2.62
CA GLY A 36 12.62 33.33 -2.48
C GLY A 36 13.48 32.14 -2.94
N ASP A 37 14.39 31.69 -2.08
CA ASP A 37 15.28 30.54 -2.35
C ASP A 37 14.68 29.18 -1.94
N ILE A 38 13.44 29.15 -1.43
CA ILE A 38 12.80 27.93 -0.92
C ILE A 38 11.81 27.38 -1.95
N LYS A 39 11.81 26.06 -2.12
CA LYS A 39 10.87 25.32 -2.96
C LYS A 39 9.97 24.42 -2.11
N PHE A 40 8.67 24.58 -2.26
CA PHE A 40 7.66 23.70 -1.70
C PHE A 40 7.09 22.81 -2.80
N ARG A 41 6.90 21.53 -2.51
CA ARG A 41 6.29 20.57 -3.44
C ARG A 41 5.02 20.00 -2.83
N ALA A 42 3.94 20.02 -3.60
CA ALA A 42 2.69 19.36 -3.26
C ALA A 42 2.31 18.37 -4.36
N ASN A 43 1.99 17.14 -3.97
CA ASN A 43 1.51 16.10 -4.87
C ASN A 43 0.07 15.77 -4.54
N GLY A 44 -0.75 15.63 -5.58
CA GLY A 44 -2.15 15.30 -5.46
C GLY A 44 -2.56 14.26 -6.48
N GLN A 45 -3.56 13.47 -6.11
CA GLN A 45 -4.09 12.41 -6.95
C GLN A 45 -5.60 12.34 -6.83
N THR A 46 -6.29 12.12 -7.94
CA THR A 46 -7.74 11.98 -7.98
C THR A 46 -8.13 10.90 -8.99
N ILE A 47 -9.09 10.05 -8.65
CA ILE A 47 -9.57 9.00 -9.54
C ILE A 47 -10.54 9.60 -10.58
N LYS A 48 -10.12 9.69 -11.85
CA LYS A 48 -10.99 10.10 -12.97
C LYS A 48 -11.95 8.98 -13.38
N PHE A 49 -11.47 7.74 -13.36
CA PHE A 49 -12.26 6.56 -13.68
C PHE A 49 -11.81 5.39 -12.80
N LYS A 50 -12.74 4.77 -12.07
CA LYS A 50 -12.41 3.72 -11.11
C LYS A 50 -12.02 2.39 -11.76
N GLY A 51 -12.51 2.08 -12.97
CA GLY A 51 -12.21 0.80 -13.64
C GLY A 51 -12.37 -0.42 -12.72
N PHE A 52 -11.38 -1.30 -12.73
CA PHE A 52 -11.33 -2.49 -11.86
C PHE A 52 -11.35 -2.18 -10.35
N MET A 53 -10.95 -0.98 -9.91
CA MET A 53 -10.95 -0.60 -8.48
C MET A 53 -12.35 -0.52 -7.88
N THR A 54 -13.41 -0.56 -8.69
CA THR A 54 -14.79 -0.70 -8.21
C THR A 54 -15.06 -2.05 -7.57
N LEU A 55 -14.36 -3.10 -8.03
CA LEU A 55 -14.60 -4.48 -7.62
C LEU A 55 -13.49 -5.03 -6.73
N TYR A 56 -12.24 -4.65 -6.99
CA TYR A 56 -11.08 -5.17 -6.27
C TYR A 56 -10.04 -4.07 -6.05
N VAL A 57 -9.65 -3.87 -4.80
CA VAL A 57 -8.52 -3.01 -4.41
C VAL A 57 -7.58 -3.84 -3.54
N GLU A 58 -6.32 -3.93 -3.95
CA GLU A 58 -5.31 -4.66 -3.19
C GLU A 58 -5.05 -3.94 -1.86
N THR A 59 -5.19 -4.66 -0.75
CA THR A 59 -4.95 -4.08 0.58
C THR A 59 -3.45 -3.98 0.80
N LYS A 60 -2.94 -2.77 1.06
CA LYS A 60 -1.55 -2.58 1.51
C LYS A 60 -1.43 -2.97 2.98
N ASP A 61 -0.37 -3.70 3.33
CA ASP A 61 -0.11 -4.18 4.70
C ASP A 61 0.10 -3.06 5.72
N ASP A 62 0.64 -1.92 5.27
CA ASP A 62 0.76 -0.70 6.04
C ASP A 62 -0.28 0.30 5.49
N SER A 63 -1.42 0.39 6.17
CA SER A 63 -2.51 1.29 5.82
C SER A 63 -2.15 2.73 6.17
N ASP A 64 -1.26 3.34 5.40
CA ASP A 64 -1.44 4.75 5.11
C ASP A 64 -2.53 4.80 4.05
N SER A 65 -3.74 5.13 4.51
CA SER A 65 -4.85 5.43 3.63
C SER A 65 -4.32 6.35 2.54
N GLU A 66 -4.43 5.95 1.27
CA GLU A 66 -4.31 6.84 0.13
C GLU A 66 -5.42 7.89 0.28
N LYS A 67 -5.19 8.88 1.14
CA LYS A 67 -6.02 10.07 1.20
C LYS A 67 -5.89 10.65 -0.18
N GLU A 68 -6.98 10.67 -0.92
CA GLU A 68 -7.06 11.43 -2.16
C GLU A 68 -6.70 12.88 -1.82
N ASN A 69 -5.42 13.20 -1.99
CA ASN A 69 -4.91 14.52 -1.67
C ASN A 69 -5.27 15.40 -2.86
N LYS A 70 -6.55 15.77 -2.94
CA LYS A 70 -7.08 16.51 -4.07
C LYS A 70 -6.54 17.93 -4.02
N LEU A 71 -5.71 18.27 -5.00
CA LEU A 71 -5.19 19.62 -5.15
C LEU A 71 -6.20 20.49 -5.93
N PRO A 72 -6.30 21.80 -5.61
CA PRO A 72 -7.04 22.74 -6.43
C PRO A 72 -6.38 22.87 -7.80
N LYS A 73 -7.16 23.31 -8.80
CA LYS A 73 -6.62 23.69 -10.10
C LYS A 73 -5.89 25.02 -9.94
N LEU A 74 -4.60 25.05 -10.24
CA LEU A 74 -3.76 26.24 -10.27
C LEU A 74 -3.08 26.33 -11.64
N GLU A 75 -2.84 27.55 -12.09
CA GLU A 75 -2.11 27.85 -13.33
C GLU A 75 -0.74 28.47 -13.03
N GLN A 76 0.15 28.44 -14.02
CA GLN A 76 1.48 29.04 -13.87
C GLN A 76 1.35 30.56 -13.69
N GLY A 77 1.89 31.08 -12.58
CA GLY A 77 1.83 32.49 -12.24
C GLY A 77 0.77 32.83 -11.20
N ASP A 78 -0.05 31.87 -10.78
CA ASP A 78 -0.98 32.06 -9.67
C ASP A 78 -0.25 32.41 -8.37
N LYS A 79 -0.76 33.43 -7.68
CA LYS A 79 -0.24 33.85 -6.38
C LYS A 79 -0.88 33.01 -5.28
N VAL A 80 -0.07 32.16 -4.65
CA VAL A 80 -0.47 31.40 -3.47
C VAL A 80 0.01 32.08 -2.19
N THR A 81 -0.87 32.19 -1.20
CA THR A 81 -0.54 32.74 0.13
C THR A 81 -0.48 31.60 1.13
N ALA A 82 0.59 31.52 1.91
CA ALA A 82 0.69 30.54 2.99
C ALA A 82 -0.18 30.99 4.17
N THR A 83 -1.25 30.23 4.44
CA THR A 83 -2.14 30.49 5.60
C THR A 83 -1.47 30.10 6.92
N GLN A 84 -0.66 29.04 6.91
CA GLN A 84 0.04 28.52 8.07
C GLN A 84 1.34 27.82 7.63
N ILE A 85 2.39 27.96 8.43
CA ILE A 85 3.68 27.28 8.22
C ILE A 85 3.98 26.50 9.50
N GLU A 86 3.96 25.17 9.41
CA GLU A 86 4.27 24.28 10.51
C GLU A 86 5.60 23.56 10.25
N PRO A 87 6.58 23.62 11.17
CA PRO A 87 7.81 22.85 11.02
C PRO A 87 7.53 21.36 11.27
N ALA A 88 7.66 20.55 10.22
CA ALA A 88 7.55 19.10 10.33
C ALA A 88 8.93 18.49 10.61
N GLN A 89 9.11 17.92 11.80
CA GLN A 89 10.28 17.10 12.12
C GLN A 89 9.94 15.63 11.93
N HIS A 90 10.60 14.99 10.97
CA HIS A 90 10.48 13.55 10.77
C HIS A 90 11.63 12.81 11.44
N TYR A 91 11.30 11.70 12.11
CA TYR A 91 12.26 10.74 12.63
C TYR A 91 12.31 9.54 11.69
N THR A 92 13.50 8.94 11.55
CA THR A 92 13.61 7.66 10.87
C THR A 92 12.97 6.58 11.73
N GLN A 93 12.17 5.72 11.09
CA GLN A 93 11.61 4.55 11.75
C GLN A 93 12.44 3.33 11.36
N PRO A 94 12.63 2.36 12.28
CA PRO A 94 13.24 1.09 11.92
C PRO A 94 12.37 0.38 10.86
N PRO A 95 12.96 -0.52 10.06
CA PRO A 95 12.21 -1.27 9.06
C PRO A 95 11.05 -2.03 9.72
N PRO A 96 9.85 -2.04 9.10
CA PRO A 96 8.73 -2.79 9.63
C PRO A 96 9.06 -4.29 9.64
N ARG A 97 8.68 -4.97 10.72
CA ARG A 97 8.77 -6.43 10.82
C ARG A 97 7.91 -7.09 9.74
N TYR A 98 8.30 -8.31 9.35
CA TYR A 98 7.58 -9.08 8.34
C TYR A 98 6.19 -9.50 8.82
N THR A 99 5.18 -9.31 7.97
CA THR A 99 3.91 -10.05 8.03
C THR A 99 4.08 -11.40 7.32
N GLU A 100 3.13 -12.32 7.46
CA GLU A 100 3.11 -13.55 6.64
C GLU A 100 3.10 -13.23 5.15
N ALA A 101 2.25 -12.30 4.70
CA ALA A 101 2.17 -11.89 3.30
C ALA A 101 3.49 -11.33 2.78
N ARG A 102 4.12 -10.41 3.54
CA ARG A 102 5.41 -9.82 3.17
C ARG A 102 6.53 -10.85 3.16
N LEU A 103 6.54 -11.80 4.11
CA LEU A 103 7.52 -12.89 4.13
C LEU A 103 7.38 -13.80 2.92
N VAL A 104 6.15 -14.21 2.57
CA VAL A 104 5.88 -15.01 1.36
C VAL A 104 6.37 -14.27 0.11
N LYS A 105 6.04 -12.98 -0.01
CA LYS A 105 6.50 -12.14 -1.12
C LYS A 105 8.02 -12.07 -1.21
N THR A 106 8.71 -11.85 -0.09
CA THR A 106 10.18 -11.81 -0.06
C THR A 106 10.80 -13.16 -0.39
N LEU A 107 10.25 -14.29 0.08
CA LEU A 107 10.72 -15.62 -0.29
C LEU A 107 10.60 -15.87 -1.79
N GLU A 108 9.49 -15.43 -2.40
CA GLU A 108 9.27 -15.51 -3.85
C GLU A 108 10.26 -14.66 -4.65
N GLU A 109 10.44 -13.39 -4.25
CA GLU A 109 11.39 -12.46 -4.88
C GLU A 109 12.84 -12.98 -4.82
N LEU A 110 13.23 -13.58 -3.69
CA LEU A 110 14.54 -14.19 -3.49
C LEU A 110 14.65 -15.60 -4.10
N LYS A 111 13.57 -16.13 -4.71
CA LYS A 111 13.48 -17.47 -5.30
C LYS A 111 13.76 -18.60 -4.29
N ILE A 112 13.50 -18.37 -3.01
CA ILE A 112 13.66 -19.34 -1.93
C ILE A 112 12.32 -20.05 -1.70
N GLY A 113 12.24 -21.32 -2.10
CA GLY A 113 11.01 -22.11 -2.00
C GLY A 113 10.13 -22.04 -3.25
N ARG A 114 8.90 -22.57 -3.13
CA ARG A 114 7.90 -22.70 -4.20
C ARG A 114 6.49 -22.45 -3.62
N PRO A 115 5.46 -22.23 -4.45
CA PRO A 115 4.08 -22.07 -3.96
C PRO A 115 3.61 -23.17 -3.00
N SER A 116 4.07 -24.41 -3.20
CA SER A 116 3.76 -25.54 -2.32
C SER A 116 4.51 -25.54 -0.98
N THR A 117 5.56 -24.72 -0.81
CA THR A 117 6.45 -24.75 0.37
C THR A 117 6.36 -23.52 1.25
N TYR A 118 5.74 -22.42 0.81
CA TYR A 118 5.67 -21.19 1.60
C TYR A 118 4.93 -21.39 2.93
N ALA A 119 3.68 -21.87 2.89
CA ALA A 119 2.90 -22.11 4.10
C ALA A 119 3.54 -23.16 5.04
N PRO A 120 4.02 -24.34 4.56
CA PRO A 120 4.73 -25.30 5.41
C PRO A 120 6.00 -24.73 6.07
N THR A 121 6.74 -23.87 5.36
CA THR A 121 7.97 -23.26 5.89
C THR A 121 7.64 -22.32 7.04
N ILE A 122 6.64 -21.45 6.84
CA ILE A 122 6.14 -20.52 7.85
C ILE A 122 5.61 -21.26 9.08
N ASP A 123 4.83 -22.32 8.88
CA ASP A 123 4.32 -23.17 9.96
C ASP A 123 5.46 -23.85 10.73
N THR A 124 6.49 -24.34 10.03
CA THR A 124 7.64 -25.01 10.66
C THR A 124 8.44 -24.06 11.55
N ILE A 125 8.74 -22.85 11.10
CA ILE A 125 9.52 -21.87 11.89
C ILE A 125 8.74 -21.35 13.10
N GLN A 126 7.40 -21.28 13.01
CA GLN A 126 6.52 -20.96 14.14
C GLN A 126 6.45 -22.12 15.14
N LYS A 127 6.20 -23.36 14.68
CA LYS A 127 6.13 -24.57 15.55
C LYS A 127 7.43 -24.84 16.30
N ARG A 128 8.58 -24.51 15.71
CA ARG A 128 9.89 -24.63 16.36
C ARG A 128 10.24 -23.46 17.29
N ASN A 129 9.32 -22.51 17.49
CA ASN A 129 9.50 -21.32 18.32
C ASN A 129 10.67 -20.42 17.90
N TYR A 130 11.08 -20.45 16.62
CA TYR A 130 12.10 -19.51 16.11
C TYR A 130 11.55 -18.11 15.93
N VAL A 131 10.26 -18.00 15.63
CA VAL A 131 9.53 -16.74 15.50
C VAL A 131 8.16 -16.86 16.17
N LYS A 132 7.64 -15.74 16.67
CA LYS A 132 6.28 -15.59 17.17
C LYS A 132 5.51 -14.59 16.34
N LEU A 133 4.20 -14.79 16.21
CA LEU A 133 3.31 -13.84 15.58
C LEU A 133 2.70 -12.92 16.64
N GLU A 134 3.09 -11.66 16.65
CA GLU A 134 2.53 -10.62 17.52
C GLU A 134 1.89 -9.55 16.65
N SER A 135 0.60 -9.25 16.86
CA SER A 135 -0.13 -8.25 16.07
C SER A 135 0.03 -8.43 14.54
N LYS A 136 0.00 -9.69 14.08
CA LYS A 136 0.22 -10.11 12.67
C LYS A 136 1.64 -9.86 12.11
N ARG A 137 2.63 -9.61 12.96
CA ARG A 137 4.04 -9.42 12.57
C ARG A 137 4.92 -10.46 13.26
N PHE A 138 5.96 -10.91 12.57
CA PHE A 138 6.94 -11.83 13.12
C PHE A 138 7.92 -11.11 14.05
N CYS A 139 8.00 -11.58 15.28
CA CYS A 139 9.00 -11.21 16.26
C CYS A 139 9.93 -12.40 16.50
N SER A 140 11.24 -12.14 16.56
CA SER A 140 12.18 -13.08 17.19
C SER A 140 11.89 -13.12 18.69
N TYR A 141 12.23 -14.24 19.33
CA TYR A 141 12.38 -14.26 20.78
C TYR A 141 13.45 -13.26 21.25
#